data_AF-A0A6M0L9W7-F1
#
_entry.id   AF-A0A6M0L9W7-F1
#
_cell.length_a   1.000
_cell.length_b   1.000
_cell.length_c   1.000
_cell.angle_alpha   90.00
_cell.angle_beta   90.00
_cell.angle_gamma   90.00
#
_symmetry.space_group_name_H-M   'P 1'
#
loop_
_entity.id
_entity.type
_entity.pdbx_description
1 polymer ?
#
loop_
_entity_poly.entity_id
_entity_poly.type
_entity_poly.pdbx_seq_one_letter_code
_entity_poly.pdbx_strand_id
1 'polypeptide(L)'
;MSNITEILLQLKDKNITFDHENISEYVIRHKKSLVLYGKLTYTPDCCPNCHATNGIVKNGTRQSRLSLCQISGLNAYLSLTKQRFYCKSCQSSFTAETPIVDKYCFITNRLKQKIMDTLAETISETYIAKQHNVSVHTVRRIVDKVSSTLKVNHNTQLPQHLCFDEFKSVKSSDSAMSFIYCDALTHQLIDVVHDRKSSTLLDYF
;
A
#
# COMPACT_ATOMS: atom_id res chain seq x y z
N MET A 1 -10.05 -25.27 12.50
CA MET A 1 -8.68 -24.72 12.52
C MET A 1 -8.48 -23.50 11.61
N SER A 2 -9.44 -23.10 10.77
CA SER A 2 -9.36 -21.89 9.90
C SER A 2 -9.18 -20.57 10.66
N ASN A 3 -9.66 -20.48 11.90
CA ASN A 3 -9.75 -19.21 12.63
C ASN A 3 -8.37 -18.66 13.08
N ILE A 4 -7.36 -19.52 13.30
CA ILE A 4 -6.08 -19.07 13.86
C ILE A 4 -5.29 -18.22 12.88
N THR A 5 -5.21 -18.61 11.60
CA THR A 5 -4.50 -17.82 10.57
C THR A 5 -5.24 -16.53 10.22
N GLU A 6 -6.58 -16.57 10.20
CA GLU A 6 -7.41 -15.37 9.98
C GLU A 6 -7.22 -14.35 11.11
N ILE A 7 -7.13 -14.82 12.36
CA ILE A 7 -6.92 -13.97 13.54
C ILE A 7 -5.47 -13.46 13.62
N LEU A 8 -4.47 -14.36 13.54
CA LEU A 8 -3.05 -14.01 13.72
C LEU A 8 -2.50 -13.19 12.56
N LEU A 9 -2.83 -13.56 11.32
CA LEU A 9 -2.30 -12.91 10.12
C LEU A 9 -3.22 -11.79 9.60
N GLN A 10 -4.43 -11.67 10.17
CA GLN A 10 -5.47 -10.74 9.74
C GLN A 10 -5.85 -10.88 8.25
N LEU A 11 -5.75 -12.11 7.71
CA LEU A 11 -6.13 -12.44 6.35
C LEU A 11 -7.56 -13.00 6.33
N LYS A 12 -8.56 -12.14 6.05
CA LYS A 12 -9.99 -12.46 6.21
C LYS A 12 -10.73 -12.92 4.94
N ASP A 13 -10.01 -13.45 3.95
CA ASP A 13 -10.65 -13.88 2.70
C ASP A 13 -11.18 -15.32 2.80
N LYS A 14 -12.51 -15.47 2.71
CA LYS A 14 -13.20 -16.77 2.79
C LYS A 14 -12.89 -17.70 1.62
N ASN A 15 -12.42 -17.16 0.49
CA ASN A 15 -12.13 -17.95 -0.70
C ASN A 15 -10.71 -18.55 -0.71
N ILE A 16 -9.92 -18.29 0.33
CA ILE A 16 -8.56 -18.82 0.48
C ILE A 16 -8.57 -19.98 1.45
N THR A 17 -8.20 -21.15 0.96
CA THR A 17 -7.90 -22.31 1.80
C THR A 17 -6.40 -22.33 2.08
N PHE A 18 -6.02 -22.14 3.34
CA PHE A 18 -4.63 -22.24 3.78
C PHE A 18 -4.23 -23.69 4.00
N ASP A 19 -3.00 -24.03 3.60
CA ASP A 19 -2.38 -25.30 3.92
C ASP A 19 -1.62 -25.16 5.25
N HIS A 20 -2.27 -25.57 6.33
CA HIS A 20 -1.77 -25.38 7.70
C HIS A 20 -0.64 -26.35 8.09
N GLU A 21 -0.54 -27.48 7.40
CA GLU A 21 0.48 -28.51 7.67
C GLU A 21 1.78 -28.19 6.95
N ASN A 22 1.71 -27.39 5.88
CA ASN A 22 2.83 -27.09 5.01
C ASN A 22 3.39 -25.69 5.27
N ILE A 23 3.85 -25.40 6.49
CA ILE A 23 4.58 -24.17 6.80
C ILE A 23 6.07 -24.47 6.75
N SER A 24 6.80 -23.72 5.93
CA SER A 24 8.22 -23.98 5.68
C SER A 24 9.07 -22.73 5.87
N GLU A 25 10.23 -22.91 6.48
CA GLU A 25 11.27 -21.88 6.52
C GLU A 25 12.20 -22.03 5.32
N TYR A 26 12.37 -20.97 4.55
CA TYR A 26 13.31 -20.90 3.43
C TYR A 26 14.23 -19.71 3.55
N VAL A 27 15.43 -19.84 2.99
CA VAL A 27 16.33 -18.70 2.78
C VAL A 27 15.95 -18.03 1.46
N ILE A 28 15.33 -16.85 1.54
CA ILE A 28 14.99 -16.03 0.38
C ILE A 28 15.86 -14.79 0.43
N ARG A 29 16.65 -14.55 -0.64
CA ARG A 29 17.59 -13.41 -0.71
C ARG A 29 18.52 -13.33 0.50
N HIS A 30 19.12 -14.47 0.87
CA HIS A 30 20.03 -14.61 2.02
C HIS A 30 19.42 -14.32 3.41
N LYS A 31 18.08 -14.22 3.51
CA LYS A 31 17.38 -14.05 4.79
C LYS A 31 16.45 -15.22 5.07
N LYS A 32 16.48 -15.75 6.30
CA LYS A 32 15.48 -16.71 6.76
C LYS A 32 14.09 -16.09 6.67
N SER A 33 13.17 -16.82 6.05
CA SER A 33 11.84 -16.35 5.72
C SER A 33 10.82 -17.47 5.90
N LEU A 34 9.67 -17.14 6.48
CA LEU A 34 8.54 -18.04 6.60
C LEU A 34 7.73 -18.03 5.30
N VAL A 35 7.39 -19.20 4.77
CA VAL A 35 6.51 -19.34 3.61
C VAL A 35 5.29 -20.13 4.00
N LEU A 36 4.13 -19.48 3.84
CA LEU A 36 2.80 -20.06 4.00
C LEU A 36 2.26 -20.42 2.62
N TYR A 37 1.47 -21.48 2.52
CA TYR A 37 0.85 -21.89 1.27
C TYR A 37 -0.67 -21.77 1.37
N GLY A 38 -1.28 -21.37 0.25
CA GLY A 38 -2.73 -21.27 0.15
C GLY A 38 -3.20 -21.47 -1.28
N LYS A 39 -4.46 -21.85 -1.42
CA LYS A 39 -5.15 -21.96 -2.70
C LYS A 39 -6.34 -20.99 -2.70
N LEU A 40 -6.44 -20.16 -3.73
CA LEU A 40 -7.55 -19.25 -3.97
C LEU A 40 -8.41 -19.80 -5.09
N THR A 41 -9.62 -20.22 -4.77
CA THR A 41 -10.59 -20.76 -5.73
C THR A 41 -12.00 -20.42 -5.30
N TYR A 42 -12.84 -20.04 -6.25
CA TYR A 42 -14.27 -19.78 -6.07
C TYR A 42 -14.97 -19.97 -7.42
N THR A 43 -16.29 -19.92 -7.43
CA THR A 43 -17.08 -19.84 -8.66
C THR A 43 -17.40 -18.36 -8.95
N PRO A 44 -16.86 -17.76 -10.03
CA PRO A 44 -17.14 -16.37 -10.38
C PRO A 44 -18.59 -16.24 -10.90
N ASP A 45 -19.28 -15.19 -10.47
CA ASP A 45 -20.67 -14.95 -10.86
C ASP A 45 -20.79 -14.58 -12.34
N CYS A 46 -19.85 -13.79 -12.86
CA CYS A 46 -19.85 -13.36 -14.25
C CYS A 46 -18.43 -13.17 -14.80
N CYS A 47 -18.31 -13.17 -16.13
CA CYS A 47 -17.06 -12.87 -16.81
C CYS A 47 -16.74 -11.36 -16.70
N PRO A 48 -15.54 -10.96 -16.25
CA PRO A 48 -15.18 -9.54 -16.14
C PRO A 48 -15.06 -8.82 -17.50
N ASN A 49 -15.00 -9.56 -18.62
CA ASN A 49 -14.84 -8.98 -19.96
C ASN A 49 -16.16 -8.87 -20.75
N CYS A 50 -17.04 -9.87 -20.64
CA CYS A 50 -18.29 -9.94 -21.43
C CYS A 50 -19.54 -10.06 -20.57
N HIS A 51 -19.40 -10.07 -19.24
CA HIS A 51 -20.48 -10.19 -18.25
C HIS A 51 -21.37 -11.43 -18.38
N ALA A 52 -20.99 -12.41 -19.20
CA ALA A 52 -21.68 -13.70 -19.27
C ALA A 52 -21.58 -14.44 -17.92
N THR A 53 -22.71 -14.89 -17.40
CA THR A 53 -22.84 -15.74 -16.19
C THR A 53 -22.56 -17.21 -16.48
N ASN A 54 -22.80 -17.65 -17.72
CA ASN A 54 -22.66 -19.05 -18.13
C ASN A 54 -21.38 -19.28 -18.94
N GLY A 55 -20.84 -20.51 -18.86
CA GLY A 55 -19.70 -20.93 -19.67
C GLY A 55 -18.32 -20.60 -19.12
N ILE A 56 -18.22 -20.26 -17.83
CA ILE A 56 -16.94 -20.07 -17.15
C ILE A 56 -16.42 -21.40 -16.61
N VAL A 57 -15.24 -21.81 -17.04
CA VAL A 57 -14.61 -23.08 -16.63
C VAL A 57 -13.24 -22.83 -16.00
N LYS A 58 -12.83 -23.73 -15.10
CA LYS A 58 -11.48 -23.72 -14.52
C LYS A 58 -10.46 -24.12 -15.59
N ASN A 59 -9.44 -23.29 -15.82
CA ASN A 59 -8.41 -23.50 -16.84
C ASN A 59 -6.99 -23.35 -16.24
N GLY A 60 -6.65 -24.29 -15.36
CA GLY A 60 -5.35 -24.31 -14.68
C GLY A 60 -5.21 -23.30 -13.55
N THR A 61 -3.98 -23.14 -13.05
CA THR A 61 -3.68 -22.30 -11.88
C THR A 61 -2.43 -21.46 -12.11
N ARG A 62 -2.30 -20.36 -11.37
CA ARG A 62 -1.11 -19.51 -11.36
C ARG A 62 -0.65 -19.28 -9.93
N GLN A 63 0.61 -19.59 -9.64
CA GLN A 63 1.22 -19.31 -8.35
C GLN A 63 1.66 -17.84 -8.27
N SER A 64 1.44 -17.21 -7.13
CA SER A 64 1.86 -15.84 -6.83
C SER A 64 2.41 -15.78 -5.41
N ARG A 65 3.62 -15.27 -5.25
CA ARG A 65 4.23 -15.07 -3.92
C ARG A 65 3.91 -13.67 -3.43
N LEU A 66 3.09 -13.57 -2.40
CA LEU A 66 2.69 -12.30 -1.78
C LEU A 66 3.56 -12.01 -0.57
N SER A 67 4.06 -10.78 -0.43
CA SER A 67 4.78 -10.30 0.75
C SER A 67 3.81 -9.95 1.87
N LEU A 68 4.04 -10.51 3.06
CA LEU A 68 3.27 -10.28 4.28
C LEU A 68 4.06 -9.43 5.28
N CYS A 69 3.38 -8.97 6.32
CA CYS A 69 4.03 -8.44 7.52
C CYS A 69 4.96 -9.49 8.13
N GLN A 70 6.04 -9.06 8.77
CA GLN A 70 6.96 -9.96 9.46
C GLN A 70 6.26 -10.71 10.58
N ILE A 71 6.58 -12.00 10.73
CA ILE A 71 6.04 -12.87 11.77
C ILE A 71 7.21 -13.28 12.65
N SER A 72 7.14 -12.97 13.94
CA SER A 72 8.20 -13.28 14.92
C SER A 72 9.60 -12.80 14.49
N GLY A 73 9.67 -11.63 13.82
CA GLY A 73 10.93 -11.05 13.31
C GLY A 73 11.45 -11.66 12.01
N LEU A 74 10.78 -12.68 11.45
CA LEU A 74 11.12 -13.27 10.16
C LEU A 74 10.30 -12.65 9.03
N ASN A 75 10.90 -12.53 7.84
CA ASN A 75 10.16 -12.13 6.65
C ASN A 75 9.14 -13.21 6.29
N ALA A 76 7.90 -12.84 6.03
CA ALA A 76 6.85 -13.79 5.72
C ALA A 76 6.31 -13.60 4.29
N TYR A 77 6.01 -14.72 3.65
CA TYR A 77 5.41 -14.75 2.32
C TYR A 77 4.24 -15.73 2.26
N LEU A 78 3.22 -15.40 1.48
CA LEU A 78 2.15 -16.30 1.10
C LEU A 78 2.34 -16.75 -0.34
N SER A 79 2.69 -18.02 -0.53
CA SER A 79 2.65 -18.69 -1.82
C SER A 79 1.21 -19.07 -2.16
N LEU A 80 0.51 -18.17 -2.85
CA LEU A 80 -0.89 -18.32 -3.19
C LEU A 80 -1.06 -18.90 -4.60
N THR A 81 -1.65 -20.08 -4.69
CA THR A 81 -2.06 -20.69 -5.97
C THR A 81 -3.44 -20.18 -6.35
N LYS A 82 -3.50 -19.30 -7.34
CA LYS A 82 -4.73 -18.66 -7.82
C LYS A 82 -5.34 -19.45 -8.96
N GLN A 83 -6.64 -19.74 -8.88
CA GLN A 83 -7.40 -20.36 -9.96
C GLN A 83 -7.44 -19.44 -11.19
N ARG A 84 -7.17 -20.00 -12.39
CA ARG A 84 -7.48 -19.33 -13.66
C ARG A 84 -8.82 -19.83 -14.17
N PHE A 85 -9.62 -18.89 -14.69
CA PHE A 85 -10.90 -19.15 -15.31
C PHE A 85 -10.81 -18.81 -16.79
N TYR A 86 -11.54 -19.56 -17.61
CA TYR A 86 -11.70 -19.35 -19.03
C TYR A 86 -13.18 -19.17 -19.34
N CYS A 87 -13.51 -18.09 -20.04
CA CYS A 87 -14.87 -17.82 -20.50
C CYS A 87 -15.04 -18.38 -21.90
N LYS A 88 -15.94 -19.35 -22.09
CA LYS A 88 -16.25 -19.90 -23.42
C LYS A 88 -16.95 -18.89 -24.34
N SER A 89 -17.69 -17.94 -23.78
CA SER A 89 -18.48 -16.97 -24.56
C SER A 89 -17.62 -15.93 -25.28
N CYS A 90 -16.57 -15.42 -24.63
CA CYS A 90 -15.66 -14.41 -25.22
C CYS A 90 -14.22 -14.89 -25.37
N GLN A 91 -13.96 -16.18 -25.10
CA GLN A 91 -12.65 -16.84 -25.21
C GLN A 91 -11.52 -16.19 -24.38
N SER A 92 -11.88 -15.37 -23.39
CA SER A 92 -10.91 -14.69 -22.53
C SER A 92 -10.58 -15.52 -21.28
N SER A 93 -9.39 -15.30 -20.74
CA SER A 93 -8.97 -15.87 -19.46
C SER A 93 -8.83 -14.79 -18.40
N PHE A 94 -9.25 -15.08 -17.18
CA PHE A 94 -9.02 -14.23 -16.02
C PHE A 94 -8.55 -15.04 -14.81
N THR A 95 -7.95 -14.39 -13.84
CA THR A 95 -7.42 -15.05 -12.62
C THR A 95 -8.28 -14.65 -11.43
N ALA A 96 -8.45 -15.56 -10.47
CA ALA A 96 -9.11 -15.28 -9.21
C ALA A 96 -8.45 -14.08 -8.50
N GLU A 97 -9.28 -13.10 -8.16
CA GLU A 97 -8.91 -11.91 -7.39
C GLU A 97 -9.25 -12.09 -5.90
N THR A 98 -8.55 -11.37 -5.03
CA THR A 98 -8.72 -11.42 -3.56
C THR A 98 -8.56 -10.00 -2.99
N PRO A 99 -9.33 -9.61 -1.96
CA PRO A 99 -9.19 -8.29 -1.31
C PRO A 99 -7.87 -8.12 -0.54
N ILE A 100 -7.13 -9.20 -0.28
CA ILE A 100 -5.86 -9.15 0.47
C ILE A 100 -4.77 -8.40 -0.30
N VAL A 101 -4.82 -8.42 -1.64
CA VAL A 101 -3.82 -7.77 -2.49
C VAL A 101 -4.46 -7.15 -3.72
N ASP A 102 -4.09 -5.91 -4.01
CA ASP A 102 -4.56 -5.23 -5.23
C ASP A 102 -4.18 -5.98 -6.50
N LYS A 103 -4.95 -5.75 -7.57
CA LYS A 103 -4.67 -6.31 -8.89
C LYS A 103 -3.25 -5.93 -9.34
N TYR A 104 -2.56 -6.90 -9.96
CA TYR A 104 -1.17 -6.76 -10.42
C TYR A 104 -0.14 -6.45 -9.34
N CYS A 105 -0.49 -6.55 -8.06
CA CYS A 105 0.43 -6.39 -6.94
C CYS A 105 0.85 -7.74 -6.33
N PHE A 106 2.01 -7.72 -5.69
CA PHE A 106 2.54 -8.84 -4.90
C PHE A 106 2.78 -8.47 -3.44
N ILE A 107 2.41 -7.25 -3.04
CA ILE A 107 2.55 -6.75 -1.67
C ILE A 107 1.15 -6.61 -1.11
N THR A 108 0.89 -7.30 0.00
CA THR A 108 -0.44 -7.28 0.60
C THR A 108 -0.83 -5.89 1.08
N ASN A 109 -2.13 -5.61 1.04
CA ASN A 109 -2.68 -4.31 1.43
C ASN A 109 -2.42 -4.01 2.91
N ARG A 110 -2.41 -5.05 3.76
CA ARG A 110 -2.02 -4.93 5.17
C ARG A 110 -0.57 -4.49 5.36
N LEU A 111 0.36 -5.03 4.56
CA LEU A 111 1.76 -4.60 4.59
C LEU A 111 1.91 -3.15 4.10
N LYS A 112 1.17 -2.74 3.06
CA LYS A 112 1.14 -1.35 2.62
C LYS A 112 0.64 -0.41 3.73
N GLN A 113 -0.43 -0.79 4.43
CA GLN A 113 -0.93 -0.05 5.60
C GLN A 113 0.11 0.07 6.68
N LYS A 114 0.81 -1.03 7.03
CA LYS A 114 1.86 -0.96 8.03
C LYS A 114 3.02 -0.05 7.62
N ILE A 115 3.36 0.00 6.34
CA ILE A 115 4.35 0.96 5.80
C ILE A 115 3.81 2.40 5.92
N MET A 116 2.53 2.64 5.66
CA MET A 116 1.92 3.96 5.86
C MET A 116 1.93 4.39 7.33
N ASP A 117 1.67 3.46 8.26
CA ASP A 117 1.74 3.74 9.70
C ASP A 117 3.18 4.12 10.11
N THR A 118 4.20 3.43 9.59
CA THR A 118 5.60 3.73 9.90
C THR A 118 6.11 5.00 9.21
N LEU A 119 5.51 5.41 8.08
CA LEU A 119 5.81 6.68 7.44
C LEU A 119 5.38 7.91 8.26
N ALA A 120 4.47 7.73 9.24
CA ALA A 120 4.12 8.81 10.16
C ALA A 120 5.23 9.10 11.20
N GLU A 121 6.18 8.17 11.37
CA GLU A 121 7.34 8.35 12.23
C GLU A 121 8.47 9.07 11.49
N THR A 122 9.35 9.77 12.23
CA THR A 122 10.50 10.48 11.65
C THR A 122 11.66 9.54 11.33
N ILE A 123 11.43 8.60 10.42
CA ILE A 123 12.40 7.56 9.99
C ILE A 123 12.61 7.60 8.49
N SER A 124 13.79 7.17 8.02
CA SER A 124 14.14 7.24 6.60
C SER A 124 13.43 6.16 5.77
N GLU A 125 13.12 6.47 4.50
CA GLU A 125 12.56 5.50 3.54
C GLU A 125 13.43 4.24 3.41
N THR A 126 14.77 4.40 3.49
CA THR A 126 15.73 3.30 3.41
C THR A 126 15.62 2.36 4.62
N TYR A 127 15.40 2.91 5.80
CA TYR A 127 15.17 2.14 7.02
C TYR A 127 13.83 1.40 6.97
N ILE A 128 12.74 2.09 6.59
CA ILE A 128 11.40 1.48 6.41
C ILE A 128 11.47 0.31 5.42
N ALA A 129 12.14 0.52 4.28
CA ALA A 129 12.32 -0.52 3.26
C ALA A 129 13.07 -1.74 3.81
N LYS A 130 14.14 -1.52 4.58
CA LYS A 130 14.91 -2.59 5.24
C LYS A 130 14.06 -3.34 6.26
N GLN A 131 13.31 -2.62 7.09
CA GLN A 131 12.48 -3.16 8.15
C GLN A 131 11.34 -4.03 7.59
N HIS A 132 10.66 -3.56 6.55
CA HIS A 132 9.55 -4.29 5.93
C HIS A 132 9.97 -5.22 4.78
N ASN A 133 11.28 -5.34 4.53
CA ASN A 133 11.86 -6.18 3.47
C ASN A 133 11.26 -5.92 2.07
N VAL A 134 11.06 -4.64 1.76
CA VAL A 134 10.61 -4.14 0.45
C VAL A 134 11.70 -3.26 -0.18
N SER A 135 11.56 -2.90 -1.45
CA SER A 135 12.47 -1.93 -2.06
C SER A 135 12.13 -0.51 -1.63
N VAL A 136 13.13 0.37 -1.60
CA VAL A 136 12.94 1.81 -1.33
C VAL A 136 11.94 2.42 -2.32
N HIS A 137 12.04 2.06 -3.60
CA HIS A 137 11.07 2.46 -4.64
C HIS A 137 9.62 2.04 -4.36
N THR A 138 9.41 0.99 -3.56
CA THR A 138 8.07 0.59 -3.14
C THR A 138 7.55 1.53 -2.05
N VAL A 139 8.40 1.85 -1.07
CA VAL A 139 8.08 2.83 -0.02
C VAL A 139 7.76 4.18 -0.66
N ARG A 140 8.61 4.65 -1.58
CA ARG A 140 8.39 5.91 -2.32
C ARG A 140 7.06 5.96 -3.05
N ARG A 141 6.70 4.90 -3.79
CA ARG A 141 5.38 4.80 -4.45
C ARG A 141 4.21 4.84 -3.48
N ILE A 142 4.37 4.31 -2.27
CA ILE A 142 3.34 4.40 -1.22
C ILE A 142 3.25 5.85 -0.70
N VAL A 143 4.38 6.51 -0.47
CA VAL A 143 4.45 7.93 -0.09
C VAL A 143 3.74 8.80 -1.14
N ASP A 144 4.07 8.64 -2.42
CA ASP A 144 3.46 9.41 -3.51
C ASP A 144 1.94 9.22 -3.55
N LYS A 145 1.49 7.98 -3.34
CA LYS A 145 0.05 7.65 -3.27
C LYS A 145 -0.61 8.36 -2.09
N VAL A 146 -0.01 8.33 -0.90
CA VAL A 146 -0.55 9.03 0.28
C VAL A 146 -0.55 10.54 0.07
N SER A 147 0.56 11.10 -0.43
CA SER A 147 0.69 12.52 -0.74
C SER A 147 -0.42 13.00 -1.67
N SER A 148 -0.74 12.25 -2.73
CA SER A 148 -1.85 12.58 -3.63
C SER A 148 -3.24 12.56 -2.98
N THR A 149 -3.41 11.83 -1.87
CA THR A 149 -4.66 11.82 -1.09
C THR A 149 -4.73 12.93 -0.04
N LEU A 150 -3.56 13.44 0.38
CA LEU A 150 -3.45 14.59 1.26
C LEU A 150 -3.72 15.84 0.42
N LYS A 151 -5.00 16.18 0.25
CA LYS A 151 -5.36 17.54 -0.15
C LYS A 151 -4.96 18.45 0.99
N VAL A 152 -4.09 19.42 0.72
CA VAL A 152 -4.01 20.61 1.56
C VAL A 152 -5.41 21.20 1.53
N ASN A 153 -6.12 21.11 2.66
CA ASN A 153 -7.39 21.81 2.80
C ASN A 153 -7.04 23.29 2.75
N HIS A 154 -7.16 23.90 1.58
CA HIS A 154 -7.35 25.34 1.51
C HIS A 154 -8.68 25.58 2.24
N ASN A 155 -8.58 25.87 3.54
CA ASN A 155 -9.73 26.23 4.35
C ASN A 155 -10.53 27.25 3.55
N THR A 156 -11.82 26.98 3.34
CA THR A 156 -12.69 27.87 2.56
C THR A 156 -12.87 29.25 3.20
N GLN A 157 -12.35 29.42 4.42
CA GLN A 157 -12.44 30.63 5.21
C GLN A 157 -11.07 31.01 5.76
N LEU A 158 -10.64 32.24 5.46
CA LEU A 158 -9.41 32.82 5.99
C LEU A 158 -9.59 33.08 7.50
N PRO A 159 -8.67 32.60 8.36
CA PRO A 159 -8.71 32.90 9.80
C PRO A 159 -8.61 34.40 10.08
N GLN A 160 -9.19 34.83 11.20
CA GLN A 160 -9.18 36.24 11.61
C GLN A 160 -7.77 36.72 12.01
N HIS A 161 -6.94 35.81 12.53
CA HIS A 161 -5.58 36.08 12.97
C HIS A 161 -4.63 35.05 12.37
N LEU A 162 -3.58 35.54 11.71
CA LEU A 162 -2.56 34.72 11.07
C LEU A 162 -1.23 34.90 11.79
N CYS A 163 -0.50 33.79 11.90
CA CYS A 163 0.92 33.80 12.26
C CYS A 163 1.74 33.39 11.04
N PHE A 164 2.87 34.07 10.86
CA PHE A 164 3.81 33.85 9.77
C PHE A 164 5.19 33.55 10.34
N ASP A 165 5.89 32.58 9.75
CA ASP A 165 7.26 32.25 10.10
C ASP A 165 8.04 31.76 8.86
N GLU A 166 9.35 31.60 9.01
CA GLU A 166 10.23 31.03 7.99
C GLU A 166 11.09 29.92 8.60
N PHE A 167 11.18 28.78 7.91
CA PHE A 167 12.03 27.69 8.37
C PHE A 167 12.93 27.17 7.26
N LYS A 168 14.07 26.61 7.66
CA LYS A 168 15.04 26.04 6.72
C LYS A 168 14.51 24.72 6.18
N SER A 169 14.25 24.67 4.88
CA SER A 169 13.69 23.50 4.21
C SER A 169 14.77 22.52 3.74
N VAL A 170 14.35 21.48 3.03
CA VAL A 170 15.27 20.52 2.40
C VAL A 170 16.16 21.23 1.37
N LYS A 171 17.38 20.70 1.15
CA LYS A 171 18.42 21.28 0.27
C LYS A 171 17.99 21.56 -1.18
N SER A 172 16.82 21.09 -1.60
CA SER A 172 16.26 21.27 -2.93
C SER A 172 15.39 22.52 -3.10
N SER A 173 15.17 23.35 -2.07
CA SER A 173 14.50 24.66 -2.22
C SER A 173 15.50 25.73 -2.68
N ASP A 174 15.17 26.48 -3.74
CA ASP A 174 16.04 27.47 -4.38
C ASP A 174 16.56 28.60 -3.46
N SER A 175 15.90 28.84 -2.32
CA SER A 175 16.28 29.86 -1.34
C SER A 175 16.68 29.29 0.04
N ALA A 176 16.77 27.96 0.16
CA ALA A 176 17.02 27.21 1.40
C ALA A 176 15.99 27.39 2.54
N MET A 177 15.04 28.32 2.40
CA MET A 177 14.02 28.65 3.41
C MET A 177 12.63 28.57 2.77
N SER A 178 11.68 28.03 3.51
CA SER A 178 10.26 28.01 3.13
C SER A 178 9.47 28.91 4.07
N PHE A 179 8.46 29.57 3.52
CA PHE A 179 7.51 30.37 4.27
C PHE A 179 6.39 29.48 4.78
N ILE A 180 5.96 29.69 6.02
CA ILE A 180 4.92 28.91 6.67
C ILE A 180 3.92 29.85 7.34
N TYR A 181 2.64 29.50 7.27
CA TYR A 181 1.61 30.29 7.95
C TYR A 181 0.50 29.42 8.52
N CYS A 182 -0.03 29.86 9.65
CA CYS A 182 -1.03 29.15 10.43
C CYS A 182 -2.04 30.10 11.06
N ASP A 183 -3.16 29.55 11.51
CA ASP A 183 -4.12 30.26 12.35
C ASP A 183 -3.48 30.54 13.72
N ALA A 184 -3.45 31.82 14.12
CA ALA A 184 -2.82 32.24 15.36
C ALA A 184 -3.53 31.71 16.63
N LEU A 185 -4.83 31.42 16.54
CA LEU A 185 -5.64 30.95 17.68
C LEU A 185 -5.63 29.43 17.79
N THR A 186 -5.83 28.73 16.68
CA THR A 186 -5.92 27.26 16.68
C THR A 186 -4.56 26.58 16.47
N HIS A 187 -3.54 27.32 16.05
CA HIS A 187 -2.24 26.82 15.61
C HIS A 187 -2.32 25.79 14.48
N GLN A 188 -3.45 25.72 13.77
CA GLN A 188 -3.56 24.86 12.59
C GLN A 188 -2.76 25.43 11.43
N LEU A 189 -1.86 24.61 10.89
CA LEU A 189 -1.12 24.89 9.67
C LEU A 189 -2.10 25.12 8.51
N ILE A 190 -1.94 26.23 7.80
CA ILE A 190 -2.74 26.53 6.61
C ILE A 190 -1.98 26.06 5.37
N ASP A 191 -0.76 26.58 5.15
CA ASP A 191 0.10 26.10 4.06
C ASP A 191 1.59 26.40 4.30
N VAL A 192 2.43 25.79 3.47
CA VAL A 192 3.88 25.99 3.38
C VAL A 192 4.23 26.38 1.94
N VAL A 193 4.71 27.60 1.76
CA VAL A 193 5.18 28.09 0.46
C VAL A 193 6.68 27.79 0.33
N HIS A 194 7.04 27.18 -0.81
CA HIS A 194 8.38 26.66 -1.07
C HIS A 194 9.49 27.73 -1.03
N ASP A 195 9.17 28.99 -1.33
CA ASP A 195 10.08 30.13 -1.33
C ASP A 195 9.49 31.29 -0.51
N ARG A 196 10.39 32.11 0.05
CA ARG A 196 10.08 33.30 0.85
C ARG A 196 10.28 34.61 0.08
N LYS A 197 10.79 34.57 -1.15
CA LYS A 197 11.04 35.78 -1.95
C LYS A 197 9.73 36.51 -2.21
N SER A 198 9.78 37.84 -2.16
CA SER A 198 8.61 38.69 -2.36
C SER A 198 7.88 38.43 -3.67
N SER A 199 8.60 38.16 -4.77
CA SER A 199 7.98 37.81 -6.06
C SER A 199 7.13 36.55 -5.96
N THR A 200 7.68 35.50 -5.33
CA THR A 200 7.00 34.20 -5.22
C THR A 200 5.80 34.27 -4.27
N LEU A 201 5.91 35.05 -3.19
CA LEU A 201 4.78 35.27 -2.27
C LEU A 201 3.67 36.09 -2.92
N LEU A 202 3.99 37.09 -3.74
CA LEU A 202 3.01 37.87 -4.50
C LEU A 202 2.31 37.04 -5.58
N ASP A 203 2.99 36.06 -6.18
CA ASP A 203 2.38 35.17 -7.17
C ASP A 203 1.47 34.10 -6.52
N TYR A 204 1.70 33.77 -5.24
CA TYR A 204 0.96 32.75 -4.51
C TYR A 204 -0.35 33.27 -3.89
N PHE A 205 -0.35 34.47 -3.33
CA PHE A 205 -1.50 35.10 -2.65
C PHE A 205 -2.34 35.96 -3.59
#